data_AF-A0A4Y8KYU6-F1
#
_entry.id   AF-A0A4Y8KYU6-F1
#
_cell.length_a   1.000
_cell.length_b   1.000
_cell.length_c   1.000
_cell.angle_alpha   90.00
_cell.angle_beta   90.00
_cell.angle_gamma   90.00
#
_symmetry.space_group_name_H-M   'P 1'
#
loop_
_entity.id
_entity.type
_entity.pdbx_description
1 polymer ?
#
loop_
_entity_poly.entity_id
_entity_poly.type
_entity_poly.pdbx_seq_one_letter_code
_entity_poly.pdbx_strand_id
1 'polypeptide(L)' 'MGNLEKSSLNLEPLYEFFTDEILPKDFARLLDEFLYNYVIMLVQSHLDDRIGIHKDTTEFIYYLKSLRDIIPLCVKEE' A
#
# COMPACT_ATOMS: atom_id res chain seq x y z
N MET A 1 -29.87 -6.88 -0.93
CA MET A 1 -28.47 -7.34 -1.06
C MET A 1 -28.03 -6.99 -2.47
N GLY A 2 -27.29 -5.90 -2.63
CA GLY A 2 -26.80 -5.49 -3.94
C GLY A 2 -25.61 -6.35 -4.32
N ASN A 3 -25.67 -6.96 -5.51
CA ASN A 3 -24.50 -7.56 -6.15
C ASN A 3 -23.48 -6.44 -6.37
N LEU A 4 -22.44 -6.40 -5.54
CA LEU A 4 -21.22 -5.67 -5.87
C LEU A 4 -20.58 -6.45 -7.02
N GLU A 5 -20.94 -6.09 -8.25
CA GLU A 5 -20.16 -6.48 -9.42
C GLU A 5 -18.72 -6.09 -9.12
N LYS A 6 -17.84 -7.10 -9.09
CA LYS A 6 -16.42 -6.96 -8.85
C LYS A 6 -15.88 -6.16 -10.03
N SER A 7 -15.88 -4.83 -9.91
CA SER A 7 -15.32 -3.94 -10.92
C SER A 7 -13.93 -4.45 -11.22
N SER A 8 -13.71 -4.96 -12.42
CA SER A 8 -12.41 -5.44 -12.86
C SER A 8 -11.46 -4.26 -12.81
N LEU A 9 -10.73 -4.14 -11.70
CA LEU A 9 -9.77 -3.08 -11.46
C LEU A 9 -8.77 -3.14 -12.61
N ASN A 10 -8.69 -2.07 -13.40
CA ASN A 10 -7.70 -2.00 -14.47
C ASN A 10 -6.32 -1.86 -13.82
N LEU A 11 -5.51 -2.91 -13.88
CA LEU A 11 -4.16 -2.97 -13.29
C LEU A 11 -3.08 -2.52 -14.28
N GLU A 12 -3.43 -2.22 -15.53
CA GLU A 12 -2.48 -1.83 -16.58
C GLU A 12 -1.69 -0.56 -16.24
N PRO A 13 -2.30 0.51 -15.67
CA PRO A 13 -1.53 1.68 -15.24
C PRO A 13 -0.55 1.39 -14.09
N LEU A 14 -0.89 0.45 -13.19
CA LEU A 14 0.01 0.00 -12.13
C LEU A 14 1.16 -0.81 -12.72
N TYR A 15 0.88 -1.65 -13.72
CA TYR A 15 1.90 -2.41 -14.43
C TYR A 15 2.90 -1.49 -15.13
N GLU A 16 2.43 -0.54 -15.94
CA GLU A 16 3.28 0.44 -16.64
C GLU A 16 4.14 1.23 -15.65
N PHE A 17 3.54 1.69 -14.55
CA PHE A 17 4.28 2.38 -13.50
C PHE A 17 5.42 1.51 -12.92
N PHE A 18 5.16 0.23 -12.64
CA PHE A 18 6.15 -0.70 -12.08
C PHE A 18 7.17 -1.26 -13.07
N THR A 19 6.96 -1.14 -14.38
CA THR A 19 7.91 -1.64 -15.38
C THR A 19 8.68 -0.53 -16.07
N ASP A 20 8.07 0.63 -16.28
CA ASP A 20 8.59 1.67 -17.15
C ASP A 20 9.02 2.91 -16.37
N GLU A 21 8.39 3.21 -15.22
CA GLU A 21 8.66 4.42 -14.43
C GLU A 21 9.48 4.16 -13.16
N ILE A 22 9.29 3.03 -12.49
CA ILE A 22 10.03 2.68 -11.28
C ILE A 22 10.31 1.19 -11.22
N LEU A 23 11.54 0.81 -10.84
CA LEU A 23 11.83 -0.60 -10.59
C LEU A 23 11.01 -1.09 -9.39
N PRO A 24 10.45 -2.31 -9.42
CA PRO A 24 9.63 -2.83 -8.33
C PRO A 24 10.32 -2.74 -6.95
N LYS A 25 11.63 -2.97 -6.92
CA LYS A 25 12.45 -2.88 -5.70
C LYS A 25 12.50 -1.46 -5.11
N ASP A 26 12.59 -0.45 -5.97
CA ASP A 26 12.62 0.96 -5.55
C ASP A 26 11.24 1.40 -5.04
N PHE A 27 10.17 0.92 -5.66
CA PHE A 27 8.83 1.20 -5.15
C PHE A 27 8.54 0.49 -3.82
N ALA A 28 8.99 -0.76 -3.64
CA ALA A 28 8.87 -1.45 -2.36
C ALA A 28 9.57 -0.67 -1.23
N ARG A 29 10.70 -0.03 -1.52
CA ARG A 29 11.40 0.85 -0.58
C ARG A 29 10.59 2.11 -0.27
N LEU A 30 9.94 2.72 -1.26
CA LEU A 30 9.02 3.85 -1.02
C LEU A 30 7.84 3.45 -0.14
N LEU A 31 7.29 2.24 -0.33
CA LEU A 31 6.24 1.71 0.53
C LEU A 31 6.73 1.48 1.98
N ASP A 32 7.97 1.03 2.18
CA ASP A 32 8.57 0.92 3.51
C ASP A 32 8.66 2.28 4.20
N GLU A 33 9.14 3.31 3.50
CA GLU A 33 9.23 4.68 4.02
C GLU A 33 7.84 5.26 4.32
N PHE A 34 6.86 5.01 3.45
CA PHE A 34 5.47 5.41 3.68
C PHE A 34 4.87 4.74 4.93
N LEU A 35 4.99 3.42 5.04
CA LEU A 35 4.47 2.66 6.18
C LEU A 35 5.11 3.13 7.49
N TYR A 36 6.43 3.36 7.50
CA TYR A 36 7.15 3.87 8.66
C TYR A 36 6.61 5.23 9.11
N ASN A 37 6.52 6.19 8.18
CA ASN A 37 6.02 7.54 8.47
C ASN A 37 4.56 7.53 8.93
N TYR A 38 3.73 6.68 8.31
CA TYR A 38 2.32 6.54 8.67
C TYR A 38 2.15 5.97 10.08
N VAL A 39 2.93 4.95 10.45
CA VAL A 39 2.90 4.40 11.82
C VAL A 39 3.38 5.43 12.84
N ILE A 40 4.44 6.20 12.55
CA ILE A 40 4.87 7.31 13.43
C ILE A 40 3.73 8.31 13.63
N MET A 41 3.08 8.73 12.54
CA MET A 41 1.97 9.68 12.61
C MET A 41 0.81 9.14 13.44
N LEU A 42 0.48 7.85 13.32
CA LEU A 42 -0.55 7.20 14.15
C LEU A 42 -0.18 7.22 15.63
N VAL A 43 1.07 6.87 15.97
CA VAL A 43 1.55 6.89 17.36
C VAL A 43 1.50 8.31 17.93
N GLN A 44 1.99 9.30 17.18
CA GLN A 44 1.96 10.71 17.60
C GLN A 44 0.53 11.23 17.74
N SER A 45 -0.35 10.89 16.81
CA SER A 45 -1.76 11.32 16.86
C SER A 45 -2.51 10.72 18.05
N HIS A 46 -2.15 9.49 18.44
CA HIS A 46 -2.69 8.83 19.63
C HIS A 46 -2.18 9.47 20.93
N LEU A 47 -0.88 9.82 20.99
CA LEU A 47 -0.29 10.50 22.16
C LEU A 47 -0.87 11.90 22.38
N ASP A 48 -1.20 12.59 21.29
CA ASP A 48 -1.71 13.96 21.31
C ASP A 48 -3.25 14.03 21.49
N ASP A 49 -3.96 12.90 21.61
CA ASP A 49 -5.44 12.81 21.67
C ASP A 49 -6.17 13.53 20.51
N ARG A 50 -5.45 13.86 19.42
CA ARG A 50 -5.96 14.74 18.35
C ARG A 50 -6.85 14.02 17.35
N ILE A 51 -6.63 12.72 17.13
CA ILE A 51 -7.28 11.99 16.03
C ILE A 51 -7.66 10.58 16.48
N GLY A 52 -8.95 10.27 16.40
CA GLY A 52 -9.44 8.90 16.55
C GLY A 52 -8.99 8.06 15.36
N ILE A 53 -8.32 6.94 15.65
CA ILE A 53 -7.91 5.97 14.62
C ILE A 53 -9.17 5.37 14.00
N HIS A 54 -9.30 5.46 12.67
CA HIS A 54 -10.44 4.86 11.97
C HIS A 54 -10.41 3.33 12.14
N LYS A 55 -11.57 2.69 12.29
CA LYS A 55 -11.69 1.24 12.52
C LYS A 55 -11.00 0.38 11.45
N ASP A 56 -10.93 0.87 10.22
CA ASP A 56 -10.37 0.13 9.08
C ASP A 56 -8.85 0.37 8.90
N THR A 57 -8.22 1.20 9.76
CA THR A 57 -6.79 1.54 9.67
C THR A 57 -5.90 0.31 9.73
N THR A 58 -6.22 -0.65 10.59
CA THR A 58 -5.46 -1.90 10.73
C THR A 58 -5.50 -2.73 9.44
N GLU A 59 -6.67 -2.82 8.81
CA GLU A 59 -6.86 -3.56 7.56
C GLU A 59 -6.14 -2.85 6.40
N PHE A 60 -6.20 -1.52 6.36
CA PHE A 60 -5.46 -0.72 5.39
C PHE A 60 -3.93 -0.93 5.49
N ILE A 61 -3.37 -0.90 6.71
CA ILE A 61 -1.94 -1.18 6.94
C ILE A 61 -1.59 -2.60 6.50
N TYR A 62 -2.46 -3.57 6.78
CA TYR A 62 -2.27 -4.94 6.35
C TYR A 62 -2.18 -5.05 4.81
N TYR A 63 -3.12 -4.46 4.07
CA TYR A 63 -3.10 -4.49 2.61
C TYR A 63 -1.87 -3.80 2.01
N LEU A 64 -1.45 -2.65 2.56
CA LEU A 64 -0.23 -1.97 2.12
C LEU A 64 1.02 -2.81 2.35
N LYS A 65 1.12 -3.46 3.51
CA LYS A 65 2.21 -4.40 3.78
C LYS A 65 2.20 -5.57 2.80
N SER A 66 1.04 -6.19 2.59
CA SER A 66 0.90 -7.29 1.64
C SER A 66 1.30 -6.90 0.22
N LEU A 67 0.91 -5.70 -0.23
CA LEU A 67 1.32 -5.15 -1.51
C LEU A 67 2.85 -5.01 -1.57
N ARG A 68 3.45 -4.37 -0.55
CA ARG A 68 4.90 -4.22 -0.44
C ARG A 68 5.62 -5.57 -0.50
N ASP A 69 5.10 -6.61 0.16
CA ASP A 69 5.73 -7.93 0.21
C ASP A 69 5.70 -8.65 -1.16
N ILE A 70 4.68 -8.37 -1.99
CA ILE A 70 4.51 -9.00 -3.30
C ILE A 70 5.34 -8.28 -4.39
N ILE A 71 5.45 -6.96 -4.33
CA ILE A 71 6.07 -6.16 -5.40
C ILE A 71 7.51 -6.58 -5.77
N PRO A 72 8.42 -6.88 -4.82
CA PRO A 72 9.76 -7.37 -5.15
C PRO A 72 9.78 -8.70 -5.92
N LEU A 73 8.68 -9.46 -5.93
CA LEU A 73 8.53 -10.72 -6.66
C LEU A 73 8.09 -10.50 -8.11
N CYS A 74 7.67 -9.28 -8.47
CA CYS A 74 7.18 -8.94 -9.82
C CYS A 74 8.31 -8.66 -10.84
N VAL A 75 9.56 -8.94 -10.50
CA VAL A 75 10.68 -8.81 -11.44
C VAL A 75 10.56 -9.92 -12.49
N LYS A 76 10.46 -9.56 -13.77
CA LYS A 76 10.53 -10.53 -14.87
C LYS A 76 11.88 -11.25 -14.80
N GLU A 77 11.85 -12.58 -14.74
CA GLU A 77 13.03 -13.38 -15.12
C GLU A 77 13.29 -13.12 -16.61
N GLU A 78 14.49 -12.65 -16.95
CA GLU A 78 14.99 -12.53 -18.32
C GLU A 78 15.41 -13.89 -18.88
#